data_AF-A0A7S4S004-F1
#
_entry.id   AF-A0A7S4S004-F1
#
_cell.length_a   1.000
_cell.length_b   1.000
_cell.length_c   1.000
_cell.angle_alpha   90.00
_cell.angle_beta   90.00
_cell.angle_gamma   90.00
#
_symmetry.space_group_name_H-M   'P 1'
#
loop_
_entity.id
_entity.type
_entity.pdbx_description
1 polymer ?
#
loop_
_entity_poly.entity_id
_entity_poly.type
_entity_poly.pdbx_seq_one_letter_code
_entity_poly.pdbx_strand_id
1 'polypeptide(L)'
;MAISEEALKILKATSWFASSSDELLQALASKLKFVDAEDGHIFIEEGTIIDKFMILESGQLVRTKLHILDEESGAKGRRASFRSSLRNMKRAEVSASIKRNAVEVDTIEGHGRVTGLLHNIKDGSTAFATVTSKGSAKVWVMHKTDFRDILASKPEFMFDLLGAMATELRTGSKSLRTLMTNLKTGGKSDGTDAKDTLRVLCYDTTSWVSEAFKPAVEAFNKSHDDFQMIIDYTSERLGPQTATYAAGYEAVCTFVNDTADADTMQTLSRLGVSMIAQRAAGFDRIDTKAARAYGMTVARVPAYSPYAVAEHGIALLMAVNRKTSKASNRVKMANFTLDAGLMGMDIHGKTVGVMGTGKIGQILCNIILGFGAKLICYDVFQSEAVKKAGGTYMSQGEVFAQSDILFLMMPLLPATKHTINESMLPKLKKGVILINTSRGGLIDTKALLKGLHSGIISGVGMDVYENEQAYFFQDWSAKNIQDPDLLALLGEPGVVLTAHQAFFTKEAVNKITSTTIENLEAFKMGKHRLEHPNNCIPKDD
;
A
#
# COMPACT_ATOMS: atom_id res chain seq x y z
N MET A 1 29.34 -10.32 44.27
CA MET A 1 29.98 -11.14 43.21
C MET A 1 28.96 -12.04 42.51
N ALA A 2 28.18 -12.87 43.21
CA ALA A 2 27.20 -13.78 42.60
C ALA A 2 26.20 -13.14 41.61
N ILE A 3 25.56 -12.02 41.98
CA ILE A 3 24.57 -11.32 41.12
C ILE A 3 25.20 -10.78 39.81
N SER A 4 26.47 -10.38 39.84
CA SER A 4 27.17 -9.84 38.66
C SER A 4 27.54 -10.95 37.66
N GLU A 5 27.78 -12.17 38.13
CA GLU A 5 28.04 -13.32 37.26
C GLU A 5 26.76 -13.83 36.60
N GLU A 6 25.63 -13.79 37.32
CA GLU A 6 24.31 -14.12 36.77
C GLU A 6 23.85 -13.08 35.73
N ALA A 7 24.05 -11.78 36.01
CA ALA A 7 23.83 -10.70 35.06
C ALA A 7 24.66 -10.87 33.76
N LEU A 8 25.90 -11.35 33.90
CA LEU A 8 26.76 -11.60 32.75
C LEU A 8 26.28 -12.80 31.93
N LYS A 9 25.84 -13.87 32.59
CA LYS A 9 25.27 -15.06 31.91
C LYS A 9 24.01 -14.70 31.13
N ILE A 10 23.11 -13.90 31.68
CA ILE A 10 21.88 -13.51 30.98
C ILE A 10 22.16 -12.58 29.79
N LEU A 11 23.11 -11.66 29.91
CA LEU A 11 23.55 -10.82 28.78
C LEU A 11 24.14 -11.67 27.65
N LYS A 12 25.00 -12.64 27.97
CA LYS A 12 25.57 -13.57 26.96
C LYS A 12 24.51 -14.44 26.30
N ALA A 13 23.44 -14.79 27.02
CA ALA A 13 22.31 -15.54 26.48
C ALA A 13 21.32 -14.67 25.67
N THR A 14 21.47 -13.34 25.71
CA THR A 14 20.62 -12.40 24.98
C THR A 14 21.15 -12.21 23.57
N SER A 15 20.34 -12.44 22.54
CA SER A 15 20.75 -12.38 21.13
C SER A 15 21.41 -11.06 20.72
N TRP A 16 21.06 -9.96 21.40
CA TRP A 16 21.61 -8.62 21.13
C TRP A 16 23.04 -8.42 21.63
N PHE A 17 23.45 -9.14 22.67
CA PHE A 17 24.74 -8.97 23.35
C PHE A 17 25.60 -10.23 23.27
N ALA A 18 25.10 -11.31 22.65
CA ALA A 18 25.76 -12.61 22.59
C ALA A 18 27.17 -12.58 21.98
N SER A 19 27.43 -11.63 21.09
CA SER A 19 28.73 -11.44 20.42
C SER A 19 29.42 -10.12 20.81
N SER A 20 28.95 -9.46 21.88
CA SER A 20 29.63 -8.29 22.44
C SER A 20 30.87 -8.70 23.24
N SER A 21 31.86 -7.81 23.29
CA SER A 21 33.08 -7.92 24.09
C SER A 21 32.80 -8.10 25.58
N ASP A 22 33.66 -8.87 26.25
CA ASP A 22 33.54 -9.10 27.68
C ASP A 22 33.64 -7.79 28.50
N GLU A 23 34.36 -6.78 28.02
CA GLU A 23 34.41 -5.46 28.67
C GLU A 23 33.06 -4.74 28.64
N LEU A 24 32.37 -4.72 27.49
CA LEU A 24 31.03 -4.13 27.38
C LEU A 24 30.03 -4.90 28.25
N LEU A 25 30.08 -6.23 28.20
CA LEU A 25 29.19 -7.09 28.96
C LEU A 25 29.38 -6.90 30.47
N GLN A 26 30.61 -6.72 30.96
CA GLN A 26 30.88 -6.41 32.36
C GLN A 26 30.37 -5.02 32.75
N ALA A 27 30.54 -4.02 31.88
CA ALA A 27 30.02 -2.67 32.12
C ALA A 27 28.49 -2.68 32.24
N LEU A 28 27.80 -3.39 31.34
CA LEU A 28 26.35 -3.57 31.37
C LEU A 28 25.89 -4.38 32.60
N ALA A 29 26.57 -5.49 32.91
CA ALA A 29 26.25 -6.33 34.07
C ALA A 29 26.34 -5.54 35.39
N SER A 30 27.27 -4.59 35.50
CA SER A 30 27.44 -3.77 36.71
C SER A 30 26.24 -2.86 37.03
N LYS A 31 25.39 -2.56 36.04
CA LYS A 31 24.21 -1.69 36.17
C LYS A 31 22.88 -2.43 36.05
N LEU A 32 22.89 -3.72 35.73
CA LEU A 32 21.69 -4.56 35.74
C LEU A 32 21.26 -4.88 37.17
N LYS A 33 19.97 -4.71 37.44
CA LYS A 33 19.36 -5.07 38.73
C LYS A 33 18.39 -6.22 38.54
N PHE A 34 18.55 -7.27 39.35
CA PHE A 34 17.62 -8.37 39.39
C PHE A 34 16.32 -7.95 40.07
N VAL A 35 15.20 -8.35 39.49
CA VAL A 35 13.84 -8.15 40.01
C VAL A 35 13.14 -9.49 39.93
N ASP A 36 12.87 -10.10 41.10
CA ASP A 36 11.99 -11.26 41.18
C ASP A 36 10.54 -10.79 41.21
N ALA A 37 9.77 -11.16 40.20
CA ALA A 37 8.35 -10.88 40.15
C ALA A 37 7.58 -12.08 40.71
N GLU A 38 7.70 -12.33 42.02
CA GLU A 38 6.79 -13.22 42.75
C GLU A 38 5.39 -12.60 42.76
N ASP A 39 4.36 -13.40 42.49
CA ASP A 39 2.95 -12.99 42.38
C ASP A 39 2.60 -11.98 41.26
N GLY A 40 3.37 -11.96 40.16
CA GLY A 40 2.78 -11.61 38.86
C GLY A 40 2.75 -10.13 38.46
N HIS A 41 3.52 -9.21 39.07
CA HIS A 41 3.38 -7.79 38.74
C HIS A 41 4.66 -6.94 38.70
N ILE A 42 5.13 -6.63 37.48
CA ILE A 42 5.90 -5.42 37.19
C ILE A 42 4.95 -4.39 36.59
N PHE A 43 4.37 -3.49 37.39
CA PHE A 43 3.46 -2.46 36.87
C PHE A 43 4.24 -1.29 36.24
N ILE A 44 4.10 -1.11 34.93
CA ILE A 44 4.35 0.19 34.28
C ILE A 44 2.98 0.80 33.97
N GLU A 45 2.58 1.83 34.70
CA GLU A 45 1.28 2.48 34.49
C GLU A 45 1.24 3.21 33.13
N GLU A 46 0.09 3.15 32.45
CA GLU A 46 -0.18 3.93 31.25
C GLU A 46 -0.02 5.44 31.54
N GLY A 47 0.78 6.14 30.74
CA GLY A 47 1.18 7.53 30.98
C GLY A 47 2.54 7.70 31.67
N THR A 48 3.17 6.62 32.17
CA THR A 48 4.54 6.69 32.72
C THR A 48 5.56 6.78 31.59
N ILE A 49 6.61 7.60 31.75
CA ILE A 49 7.75 7.62 30.83
C ILE A 49 8.49 6.29 30.98
N ILE A 50 8.59 5.50 29.91
CA ILE A 50 9.39 4.28 29.92
C ILE A 50 10.86 4.68 29.85
N ASP A 51 11.55 4.59 30.98
CA ASP A 51 12.95 4.97 31.14
C ASP A 51 13.87 3.77 31.43
N LYS A 52 13.32 2.55 31.37
CA LYS A 52 14.00 1.29 31.65
C LYS A 52 13.77 0.30 30.52
N PHE A 53 14.78 -0.51 30.22
CA PHE A 53 14.60 -1.74 29.45
C PHE A 53 14.75 -2.94 30.40
N MET A 54 14.12 -4.05 30.01
CA MET A 54 14.10 -5.27 30.82
C MET A 54 14.58 -6.47 30.02
N ILE A 55 15.31 -7.37 30.67
CA ILE A 55 15.77 -8.64 30.10
C ILE A 55 15.11 -9.77 30.89
N LEU A 56 14.38 -10.64 30.20
CA LEU A 56 13.67 -11.75 30.79
C LEU A 56 14.62 -12.94 30.98
N GLU A 57 14.81 -13.40 32.20
CA GLU A 57 15.57 -14.62 32.50
C GLU A 57 14.66 -15.86 32.42
N SER A 58 13.47 -15.80 33.03
CA SER A 58 12.47 -16.87 32.93
C SER A 58 11.06 -16.33 33.21
N GLY A 59 10.05 -17.05 32.73
CA GLY A 59 8.63 -16.66 32.83
C GLY A 59 8.12 -15.98 31.55
N GLN A 60 7.01 -15.27 31.68
CA GLN A 60 6.30 -14.64 30.55
C GLN A 60 5.86 -13.23 30.93
N LEU A 61 6.12 -12.25 30.05
CA LEU A 61 5.66 -10.87 30.18
C LEU A 61 4.59 -10.58 29.12
N VAL A 62 3.43 -10.12 29.55
CA VAL A 62 2.27 -9.79 28.72
C VAL A 62 2.06 -8.29 28.74
N ARG A 63 2.05 -7.67 27.55
CA ARG A 63 1.67 -6.27 27.36
C ARG A 63 0.16 -6.19 27.17
N THR A 64 -0.49 -5.37 27.98
CA THR A 64 -1.95 -5.21 27.95
C THR A 64 -2.36 -3.76 27.75
N LYS A 65 -3.48 -3.56 27.06
CA LYS A 65 -4.16 -2.27 26.90
C LYS A 65 -5.58 -2.37 27.46
N LEU A 66 -5.95 -1.48 28.40
CA LEU A 66 -7.29 -1.51 29.01
C LEU A 66 -8.34 -1.00 28.02
N HIS A 67 -9.39 -1.79 27.81
CA HIS A 67 -10.62 -1.35 27.16
C HIS A 67 -11.46 -0.57 28.19
N ILE A 68 -11.77 0.69 27.88
CA ILE A 68 -12.86 1.39 28.54
C ILE A 68 -14.05 1.21 27.60
N LEU A 69 -15.09 0.49 28.05
CA LEU A 69 -16.35 0.39 27.31
C LEU A 69 -16.93 1.80 27.19
N ASP A 70 -17.00 2.32 25.96
CA ASP A 70 -17.78 3.50 25.62
C ASP A 70 -19.25 3.06 25.55
N GLU A 71 -19.97 3.17 26.66
CA GLU A 71 -21.43 3.27 26.62
C GLU A 71 -21.84 4.74 26.70
N GLU A 72 -22.83 5.06 25.87
CA GLU A 72 -23.37 6.39 25.60
C GLU A 72 -23.67 7.20 26.87
N SER A 73 -23.42 8.51 26.77
CA SER A 73 -23.72 9.59 27.73
C SER A 73 -22.77 9.79 28.94
N GLY A 74 -22.00 10.90 28.92
CA GLY A 74 -21.43 11.56 30.12
C GLY A 74 -19.96 11.30 30.49
N ALA A 75 -19.00 11.45 29.58
CA ALA A 75 -17.63 10.91 29.71
C ALA A 75 -16.51 11.83 30.26
N LYS A 76 -16.76 12.73 31.22
CA LYS A 76 -15.65 13.38 31.99
C LYS A 76 -15.63 13.06 33.49
N GLY A 77 -16.78 12.86 34.13
CA GLY A 77 -16.84 12.56 35.58
C GLY A 77 -16.45 11.12 35.95
N ARG A 78 -16.80 10.12 35.12
CA ARG A 78 -16.55 8.70 35.44
C ARG A 78 -15.10 8.23 35.25
N ARG A 79 -14.32 8.85 34.35
CA ARG A 79 -12.89 8.56 34.14
C ARG A 79 -12.05 8.79 35.41
N ALA A 80 -12.37 9.83 36.18
CA ALA A 80 -11.71 10.13 37.45
C ALA A 80 -12.15 9.15 38.56
N SER A 81 -13.44 8.80 38.58
CA SER A 81 -14.03 7.87 39.57
C SER A 81 -13.39 6.48 39.52
N PHE A 82 -13.24 5.88 38.32
CA PHE A 82 -12.66 4.55 38.17
C PHE A 82 -11.16 4.53 38.56
N ARG A 83 -10.40 5.56 38.13
CA ARG A 83 -8.98 5.72 38.50
C ARG A 83 -8.77 5.94 40.00
N SER A 84 -9.68 6.67 40.66
CA SER A 84 -9.63 6.85 42.12
C SER A 84 -9.96 5.55 42.88
N SER A 85 -10.85 4.72 42.33
CA SER A 85 -11.22 3.43 42.93
C SER A 85 -10.08 2.41 42.88
N LEU A 86 -9.29 2.40 41.80
CA LEU A 86 -8.12 1.51 41.65
C LEU A 86 -6.98 1.89 42.60
N ARG A 87 -6.83 3.18 42.95
CA ARG A 87 -5.82 3.65 43.92
C ARG A 87 -6.09 3.20 45.36
N ASN A 88 -7.34 2.89 45.70
CA ASN A 88 -7.76 2.50 47.04
C ASN A 88 -7.97 0.98 47.20
N MET A 89 -7.73 0.18 46.16
CA MET A 89 -7.86 -1.29 46.18
C MET A 89 -6.55 -1.97 46.60
N LYS A 90 -6.66 -3.16 47.21
CA LYS A 90 -5.47 -3.99 47.46
C LYS A 90 -4.89 -4.48 46.13
N ARG A 91 -3.56 -4.61 46.04
CA ARG A 91 -2.84 -5.00 44.79
C ARG A 91 -3.43 -6.22 44.07
N ALA A 92 -3.91 -7.22 44.80
CA ALA A 92 -4.52 -8.42 44.25
C ALA A 92 -5.89 -8.15 43.56
N GLU A 93 -6.67 -7.18 44.03
CA GLU A 93 -7.99 -6.83 43.48
C GLU A 93 -7.87 -5.98 42.22
N VAL A 94 -6.87 -5.09 42.18
CA VAL A 94 -6.48 -4.33 40.98
C VAL A 94 -6.10 -5.28 39.83
N SER A 95 -5.34 -6.33 40.14
CA SER A 95 -4.92 -7.38 39.20
C SER A 95 -6.11 -8.10 38.54
N ALA A 96 -7.10 -8.50 39.34
CA ALA A 96 -8.29 -9.19 38.86
C ALA A 96 -9.22 -8.28 38.03
N SER A 97 -9.21 -6.96 38.29
CA SER A 97 -9.97 -5.98 37.52
C SER A 97 -9.31 -5.64 36.19
N ILE A 98 -7.97 -5.54 36.15
CA ILE A 98 -7.21 -5.27 34.91
C ILE A 98 -7.30 -6.48 33.98
N LYS A 99 -7.12 -7.72 34.48
CA LYS A 99 -7.25 -8.95 33.68
C LYS A 99 -8.62 -9.12 33.01
N ARG A 100 -9.70 -8.62 33.63
CA ARG A 100 -11.05 -8.70 33.06
C ARG A 100 -11.32 -7.71 31.92
N ASN A 101 -10.60 -6.58 31.89
CA ASN A 101 -10.87 -5.46 30.99
C ASN A 101 -9.69 -5.12 30.05
N ALA A 102 -8.64 -5.95 30.04
CA ALA A 102 -7.44 -5.76 29.24
C ALA A 102 -7.49 -6.57 27.93
N VAL A 103 -7.11 -5.96 26.82
CA VAL A 103 -6.75 -6.66 25.57
C VAL A 103 -5.25 -6.90 25.57
N GLU A 104 -4.86 -8.14 25.33
CA GLU A 104 -3.47 -8.55 25.15
C GLU A 104 -2.95 -7.96 23.82
N VAL A 105 -1.87 -7.19 23.92
CA VAL A 105 -1.24 -6.51 22.77
C VAL A 105 -0.13 -7.36 22.20
N ASP A 106 0.71 -7.92 23.07
CA ASP A 106 1.86 -8.74 22.72
C ASP A 106 2.36 -9.50 23.95
N THR A 107 3.00 -10.65 23.74
CA THR A 107 3.53 -11.52 24.80
C THR A 107 4.98 -11.88 24.51
N ILE A 108 5.85 -11.54 25.45
CA ILE A 108 7.29 -11.82 25.41
C ILE A 108 7.55 -13.01 26.32
N GLU A 109 8.01 -14.10 25.72
CA GLU A 109 8.33 -15.35 26.41
C GLU A 109 9.73 -15.82 26.02
N GLY A 110 10.44 -16.40 26.99
CA GLY A 110 11.73 -17.04 26.79
C GLY A 110 12.91 -16.33 27.43
N HIS A 111 13.98 -17.11 27.62
CA HIS A 111 15.21 -16.71 28.29
C HIS A 111 16.04 -15.77 27.39
N GLY A 112 16.53 -14.66 27.94
CA GLY A 112 17.37 -13.68 27.25
C GLY A 112 16.62 -12.77 26.28
N ARG A 113 15.30 -12.61 26.43
CA ARG A 113 14.50 -11.69 25.59
C ARG A 113 14.45 -10.29 26.19
N VAL A 114 14.65 -9.27 25.35
CA VAL A 114 14.67 -7.86 25.76
C VAL A 114 13.34 -7.19 25.47
N THR A 115 12.81 -6.46 26.44
CA THR A 115 11.64 -5.60 26.27
C THR A 115 12.10 -4.17 25.98
N GLY A 116 11.65 -3.59 24.86
CA GLY A 116 11.55 -2.13 24.71
C GLY A 116 12.82 -1.31 24.44
N LEU A 117 13.95 -1.90 24.02
CA LEU A 117 15.18 -1.12 23.81
C LEU A 117 15.07 -0.05 22.67
N LEU A 118 14.02 -0.09 21.84
CA LEU A 118 13.82 0.83 20.70
C LEU A 118 12.49 1.60 20.70
N HIS A 119 11.62 1.39 21.69
CA HIS A 119 10.47 2.27 21.86
C HIS A 119 10.93 3.43 22.76
N ASN A 120 10.96 4.65 22.22
CA ASN A 120 11.16 5.91 22.95
C ASN A 120 12.61 6.31 23.29
N ILE A 121 13.41 6.58 22.25
CA ILE A 121 14.61 7.42 22.40
C ILE A 121 14.28 8.94 22.37
N LYS A 122 13.04 9.35 22.08
CA LYS A 122 12.58 10.73 22.36
C LYS A 122 12.23 10.87 23.86
N ASP A 123 12.76 11.90 24.51
CA ASP A 123 12.39 12.26 25.88
C ASP A 123 10.86 12.48 25.98
N GLY A 124 10.27 12.01 27.08
CA GLY A 124 8.89 12.33 27.45
C GLY A 124 7.78 11.57 26.71
N SER A 125 8.06 10.48 25.99
CA SER A 125 6.99 9.71 25.34
C SER A 125 6.27 8.79 26.34
N THR A 126 4.97 9.03 26.51
CA THR A 126 4.08 8.32 27.45
C THR A 126 3.82 6.89 27.01
N ALA A 127 3.90 5.93 27.95
CA ALA A 127 3.49 4.55 27.71
C ALA A 127 1.97 4.45 27.43
N PHE A 128 1.57 3.69 26.40
CA PHE A 128 0.16 3.39 26.07
C PHE A 128 -0.27 1.96 26.49
N ALA A 129 0.56 1.25 27.26
CA ALA A 129 0.31 -0.14 27.63
C ALA A 129 0.92 -0.47 29.00
N THR A 130 0.22 -1.30 29.77
CA THR A 130 0.71 -1.86 31.04
C THR A 130 1.42 -3.18 30.77
N VAL A 131 2.67 -3.31 31.20
CA VAL A 131 3.38 -4.60 31.20
C VAL A 131 2.93 -5.36 32.46
N THR A 132 2.66 -6.64 32.35
CA THR A 132 2.33 -7.53 33.49
C THR A 132 3.03 -8.86 33.29
N SER A 133 3.40 -9.58 34.35
CA SER A 133 3.90 -10.95 34.18
C SER A 133 2.75 -11.95 34.33
N LYS A 134 2.78 -13.02 33.53
CA LYS A 134 1.84 -14.14 33.67
C LYS A 134 2.50 -15.20 34.54
N GLY A 135 2.32 -15.09 35.86
CA GLY A 135 2.98 -15.95 36.86
C GLY A 135 4.32 -15.39 37.35
N SER A 136 5.12 -16.24 37.99
CA SER A 136 6.45 -15.87 38.48
C SER A 136 7.37 -15.60 37.30
N ALA A 137 7.99 -14.42 37.27
CA ALA A 137 8.95 -14.06 36.23
C ALA A 137 10.22 -13.48 36.85
N LYS A 138 11.36 -13.91 36.34
CA LYS A 138 12.66 -13.39 36.73
C LYS A 138 13.13 -12.39 35.69
N VAL A 139 13.33 -11.14 36.10
CA VAL A 139 13.56 -10.03 35.18
C VAL A 139 14.75 -9.20 35.64
N TRP A 140 15.62 -8.84 34.71
CA TRP A 140 16.71 -7.91 34.93
C TRP A 140 16.36 -6.55 34.34
N VAL A 141 16.60 -5.47 35.07
CA VAL A 141 16.19 -4.12 34.68
C VAL A 141 17.38 -3.17 34.71
N MET A 142 17.47 -2.32 33.68
CA MET A 142 18.46 -1.24 33.61
C MET A 142 17.80 0.05 33.14
N HIS A 143 18.21 1.19 33.72
CA HIS A 143 17.79 2.51 33.26
C HIS A 143 18.47 2.86 31.93
N LYS A 144 17.73 3.55 31.08
CA LYS A 144 18.19 4.06 29.79
C LYS A 144 19.34 5.07 29.93
N THR A 145 19.38 5.86 31.00
CA THR A 145 20.48 6.78 31.29
C THR A 145 21.77 6.02 31.57
N ASP A 146 21.72 5.01 32.45
CA ASP A 146 22.88 4.16 32.75
C ASP A 146 23.43 3.48 31.47
N PHE A 147 22.54 3.01 30.59
CA PHE A 147 22.92 2.40 29.32
C PHE A 147 23.61 3.40 28.37
N ARG A 148 23.05 4.61 28.24
CA ARG A 148 23.65 5.68 27.43
C ARG A 148 25.02 6.07 27.97
N ASP A 149 25.15 6.21 29.28
CA ASP A 149 26.40 6.59 29.92
C ASP A 149 27.49 5.53 29.73
N ILE A 150 27.13 4.23 29.81
CA ILE A 150 28.04 3.13 29.48
C ILE A 150 28.50 3.20 28.03
N LEU A 151 27.58 3.37 27.08
CA LEU A 151 27.94 3.45 25.67
C LEU A 151 28.74 4.71 25.31
N ALA A 152 28.51 5.81 26.01
CA ALA A 152 29.26 7.05 25.84
C ALA A 152 30.65 7.01 26.51
N SER A 153 30.86 6.09 27.48
CA SER A 153 32.12 6.00 28.23
C SER A 153 33.32 5.55 27.37
N LYS A 154 33.08 4.71 26.36
CA LYS A 154 34.09 4.27 25.38
C LYS A 154 33.47 4.19 23.98
N PRO A 155 34.07 4.81 22.95
CA PRO A 155 33.59 4.70 21.57
C PRO A 155 33.52 3.24 21.06
N GLU A 156 34.44 2.39 21.51
CA GLU A 156 34.55 0.98 21.11
C GLU A 156 33.32 0.15 21.50
N PHE A 157 32.70 0.45 22.63
CA PHE A 157 31.48 -0.24 23.11
C PHE A 157 30.30 -0.07 22.15
N MET A 158 30.22 1.08 21.48
CA MET A 158 29.18 1.31 20.47
C MET A 158 29.38 0.40 19.25
N PHE A 159 30.60 0.31 18.74
CA PHE A 159 30.91 -0.50 17.56
C PHE A 159 30.75 -2.00 17.85
N ASP A 160 31.13 -2.41 19.05
CA ASP A 160 30.98 -3.77 19.54
C ASP A 160 29.49 -4.18 19.67
N LEU A 161 28.66 -3.31 20.25
CA LEU A 161 27.21 -3.51 20.27
C LEU A 161 26.62 -3.58 18.86
N LEU A 162 27.02 -2.68 17.95
CA LEU A 162 26.56 -2.67 16.57
C LEU A 162 26.96 -3.95 15.82
N GLY A 163 28.16 -4.45 16.06
CA GLY A 163 28.66 -5.72 15.53
C GLY A 163 27.83 -6.90 16.04
N ALA A 164 27.50 -6.91 17.33
CA ALA A 164 26.69 -7.96 17.92
C ALA A 164 25.25 -7.98 17.37
N MET A 165 24.67 -6.79 17.18
CA MET A 165 23.34 -6.61 16.62
C MET A 165 23.26 -6.86 15.11
N ALA A 166 24.38 -6.94 14.38
CA ALA A 166 24.43 -7.09 12.92
C ALA A 166 23.66 -8.32 12.39
N THR A 167 23.56 -9.36 13.21
CA THR A 167 22.80 -10.58 12.89
C THR A 167 21.29 -10.36 12.94
N GLU A 168 20.78 -9.61 13.92
CA GLU A 168 19.35 -9.21 13.98
C GLU A 168 19.04 -8.01 13.06
N LEU A 169 20.03 -7.19 12.72
CA LEU A 169 19.89 -6.05 11.79
C LEU A 169 19.52 -6.48 10.36
N ARG A 170 19.80 -7.74 9.97
CA ARG A 170 19.43 -8.29 8.67
C ARG A 170 17.93 -8.57 8.52
N THR A 171 17.18 -8.66 9.62
CA THR A 171 15.75 -9.00 9.63
C THR A 171 14.81 -7.81 9.91
N GLY A 172 15.33 -6.58 9.94
CA GLY A 172 14.54 -5.37 9.63
C GLY A 172 13.87 -4.65 10.81
N SER A 173 14.50 -3.56 11.29
CA SER A 173 13.74 -2.49 11.96
C SER A 173 14.19 -1.10 11.50
N LYS A 174 13.23 -0.32 10.98
CA LYS A 174 13.40 1.03 10.40
C LYS A 174 13.83 2.06 11.46
N SER A 175 13.41 1.89 12.72
CA SER A 175 13.70 2.80 13.85
C SER A 175 15.19 2.92 14.18
N LEU A 176 15.99 1.89 13.89
CA LEU A 176 17.42 1.88 14.20
C LEU A 176 18.27 2.51 13.09
N ARG A 177 17.81 2.49 11.83
CA ARG A 177 18.41 3.30 10.75
C ARG A 177 18.30 4.78 11.08
N THR A 178 17.17 5.23 11.59
CA THR A 178 16.97 6.61 12.06
C THR A 178 17.92 6.96 13.21
N LEU A 179 18.17 6.01 14.13
CA LEU A 179 19.15 6.19 15.21
C LEU A 179 20.60 6.33 14.65
N MET A 180 20.96 5.49 13.68
CA MET A 180 22.26 5.51 12.99
C MET A 180 22.49 6.83 12.26
N THR A 181 21.46 7.43 11.66
CA THR A 181 21.56 8.73 10.99
C THR A 181 21.76 9.87 12.00
N ASN A 182 21.07 9.82 13.14
CA ASN A 182 21.16 10.82 14.19
C ASN A 182 22.49 10.75 14.98
N LEU A 183 23.09 9.58 15.08
CA LEU A 183 24.38 9.39 15.76
C LEU A 183 25.58 9.67 14.86
N LYS A 184 25.51 9.38 13.55
CA LYS A 184 26.53 9.78 12.57
C LYS A 184 26.65 11.30 12.42
N THR A 185 25.55 12.03 12.65
CA THR A 185 25.52 13.50 12.66
C THR A 185 25.93 14.09 14.02
N GLY A 186 26.28 13.23 14.99
CA GLY A 186 27.09 13.58 16.15
C GLY A 186 26.70 14.87 16.86
N GLY A 187 25.41 15.13 17.13
CA GLY A 187 24.99 16.24 18.00
C GLY A 187 25.66 17.59 17.73
N LYS A 188 26.10 17.83 16.48
CA LYS A 188 26.66 19.09 16.03
C LYS A 188 25.77 19.56 14.91
N SER A 189 25.02 20.62 15.19
CA SER A 189 24.60 21.58 14.18
C SER A 189 25.87 22.20 13.58
N ASP A 190 26.51 21.48 12.65
CA ASP A 190 27.46 22.11 11.75
C ASP A 190 26.63 23.00 10.83
N GLY A 191 26.73 24.30 11.10
CA GLY A 191 26.18 25.35 10.26
C GLY A 191 26.94 25.40 8.95
N THR A 192 26.46 24.64 7.97
CA THR A 192 26.63 24.87 6.53
C THR A 192 25.42 24.26 5.81
N ASP A 193 24.45 25.10 5.44
CA ASP A 193 23.37 24.92 4.47
C ASP A 193 22.77 23.50 4.32
N ALA A 194 21.98 23.07 5.31
CA ALA A 194 21.07 21.95 5.10
C ALA A 194 19.91 22.40 4.19
N LYS A 195 20.03 22.14 2.87
CA LYS A 195 18.91 22.32 1.92
C LYS A 195 17.64 21.72 2.53
N ASP A 196 16.55 22.48 2.51
CA ASP A 196 15.23 22.01 2.95
C ASP A 196 14.95 20.67 2.26
N THR A 197 14.42 19.68 2.98
CA THR A 197 14.37 18.30 2.50
C THR A 197 12.96 17.77 2.57
N LEU A 198 12.35 17.49 1.41
CA LEU A 198 11.06 16.80 1.32
C LEU A 198 11.26 15.28 1.40
N ARG A 199 10.78 14.67 2.49
CA ARG A 199 10.84 13.21 2.66
C ARG A 199 9.54 12.54 2.24
N VAL A 200 9.64 11.59 1.31
CA VAL A 200 8.51 10.84 0.74
C VAL A 200 8.69 9.34 0.94
N LEU A 201 7.64 8.64 1.39
CA LEU A 201 7.60 7.17 1.39
C LEU A 201 6.71 6.67 0.25
N CYS A 202 7.30 5.93 -0.68
CA CYS A 202 6.61 5.28 -1.79
C CYS A 202 6.19 3.85 -1.40
N TYR A 203 4.88 3.62 -1.30
CA TYR A 203 4.25 2.31 -1.03
C TYR A 203 4.07 1.50 -2.32
N ASP A 204 3.79 0.20 -2.23
CA ASP A 204 3.54 -0.72 -3.37
C ASP A 204 4.62 -0.61 -4.46
N THR A 205 5.89 -0.54 -4.02
CA THR A 205 7.03 -0.36 -4.92
C THR A 205 7.52 -1.69 -5.49
N THR A 206 7.56 -1.76 -6.81
CA THR A 206 8.23 -2.80 -7.60
C THR A 206 9.53 -2.28 -8.21
N SER A 207 10.31 -3.14 -8.86
CA SER A 207 11.56 -2.74 -9.53
C SER A 207 11.34 -1.59 -10.51
N TRP A 208 10.34 -1.70 -11.40
CA TRP A 208 10.05 -0.69 -12.42
C TRP A 208 9.71 0.69 -11.85
N VAL A 209 9.08 0.76 -10.67
CA VAL A 209 8.82 2.04 -9.99
C VAL A 209 10.14 2.63 -9.52
N SER A 210 10.95 1.85 -8.80
CA SER A 210 12.22 2.36 -8.26
C SER A 210 13.23 2.73 -9.37
N GLU A 211 13.26 1.98 -10.47
CA GLU A 211 14.12 2.23 -11.64
C GLU A 211 13.70 3.49 -12.39
N ALA A 212 12.40 3.83 -12.41
CA ALA A 212 11.91 5.06 -13.02
C ALA A 212 12.14 6.29 -12.11
N PHE A 213 11.83 6.17 -10.81
CA PHE A 213 11.87 7.32 -9.89
C PHE A 213 13.30 7.72 -9.47
N LYS A 214 14.22 6.77 -9.26
CA LYS A 214 15.61 7.08 -8.85
C LYS A 214 16.31 8.10 -9.78
N PRO A 215 16.44 7.86 -11.10
CA PRO A 215 17.10 8.82 -11.97
C PRO A 215 16.35 10.15 -12.08
N ALA A 216 15.01 10.12 -11.96
CA ALA A 216 14.21 11.34 -12.03
C ALA A 216 14.38 12.21 -10.77
N VAL A 217 14.46 11.61 -9.58
CA VAL A 217 14.77 12.32 -8.31
C VAL A 217 16.21 12.84 -8.32
N GLU A 218 17.17 12.07 -8.84
CA GLU A 218 18.55 12.55 -9.01
C GLU A 218 18.64 13.76 -9.95
N ALA A 219 17.91 13.73 -11.07
CA ALA A 219 17.83 14.87 -12.00
C ALA A 219 17.15 16.09 -11.36
N PHE A 220 16.07 15.86 -10.59
CA PHE A 220 15.40 16.90 -9.82
C PHE A 220 16.35 17.58 -8.83
N ASN A 221 17.03 16.81 -7.99
CA ASN A 221 17.95 17.33 -6.97
C ASN A 221 19.20 18.04 -7.54
N LYS A 222 19.59 17.72 -8.78
CA LYS A 222 20.68 18.43 -9.49
C LYS A 222 20.23 19.76 -10.10
N SER A 223 18.94 19.91 -10.39
CA SER A 223 18.38 21.10 -11.06
C SER A 223 17.69 22.07 -10.11
N HIS A 224 17.52 21.71 -8.84
CA HIS A 224 16.83 22.51 -7.82
C HIS A 224 17.76 22.82 -6.64
N ASP A 225 17.92 24.11 -6.35
CA ASP A 225 18.74 24.59 -5.25
C ASP A 225 17.95 24.90 -3.98
N ASP A 226 16.64 25.12 -4.11
CA ASP A 226 15.76 25.52 -3.00
C ASP A 226 15.56 24.39 -1.96
N PHE A 227 15.33 23.17 -2.44
CA PHE A 227 15.12 22.00 -1.58
C PHE A 227 15.53 20.71 -2.30
N GLN A 228 15.77 19.65 -1.54
CA GLN A 228 16.02 18.30 -2.06
C GLN A 228 14.87 17.35 -1.74
N MET A 229 14.64 16.39 -2.62
CA MET A 229 13.66 15.33 -2.44
C MET A 229 14.35 14.01 -2.14
N ILE A 230 13.87 13.32 -1.11
CA ILE A 230 14.29 11.95 -0.78
C ILE A 230 13.06 11.06 -0.84
N ILE A 231 13.08 10.08 -1.73
CA ILE A 231 12.05 9.06 -1.85
C ILE A 231 12.61 7.72 -1.36
N ASP A 232 12.05 7.24 -0.24
CA ASP A 232 12.26 5.87 0.22
C ASP A 232 11.16 4.96 -0.31
N TYR A 233 11.45 3.68 -0.44
CA TYR A 233 10.57 2.71 -1.07
C TYR A 233 10.22 1.56 -0.13
N THR A 234 8.97 1.09 -0.21
CA THR A 234 8.53 -0.14 0.43
C THR A 234 7.67 -0.96 -0.53
N SER A 235 7.84 -2.28 -0.51
CA SER A 235 6.99 -3.22 -1.24
C SER A 235 5.63 -3.43 -0.59
N GLU A 236 5.47 -2.96 0.65
CA GLU A 236 4.22 -3.05 1.40
C GLU A 236 3.19 -2.09 0.81
N ARG A 237 1.92 -2.53 0.77
CA ARG A 237 0.81 -1.67 0.37
C ARG A 237 0.43 -0.77 1.54
N LEU A 238 0.01 0.46 1.24
CA LEU A 238 -0.57 1.35 2.23
C LEU A 238 -1.95 0.81 2.66
N GLY A 239 -2.15 0.77 3.97
CA GLY A 239 -3.42 0.51 4.62
C GLY A 239 -3.32 0.76 6.13
N PRO A 240 -4.36 0.46 6.91
CA PRO A 240 -4.42 0.81 8.33
C PRO A 240 -3.24 0.26 9.16
N GLN A 241 -2.75 -0.93 8.82
CA GLN A 241 -1.64 -1.58 9.55
C GLN A 241 -0.26 -1.03 9.16
N THR A 242 -0.08 -0.61 7.90
CA THR A 242 1.22 -0.21 7.33
C THR A 242 1.39 1.31 7.23
N ALA A 243 0.34 2.09 7.50
CA ALA A 243 0.38 3.55 7.56
C ALA A 243 1.46 4.09 8.52
N THR A 244 1.73 3.33 9.59
CA THR A 244 2.78 3.66 10.58
C THR A 244 4.19 3.71 10.00
N TYR A 245 4.44 3.08 8.86
CA TYR A 245 5.75 3.12 8.18
C TYR A 245 6.12 4.50 7.67
N ALA A 246 5.14 5.40 7.51
CA ALA A 246 5.30 6.78 7.09
C ALA A 246 5.75 7.72 8.23
N ALA A 247 6.09 7.21 9.41
CA ALA A 247 6.67 8.02 10.47
C ALA A 247 7.97 8.72 10.03
N GLY A 248 8.00 10.06 10.14
CA GLY A 248 9.15 10.88 9.74
C GLY A 248 9.17 11.30 8.25
N TYR A 249 8.09 11.04 7.51
CA TYR A 249 7.89 11.51 6.14
C TYR A 249 6.82 12.61 6.12
N GLU A 250 6.97 13.58 5.20
CA GLU A 250 6.00 14.65 4.99
C GLU A 250 4.91 14.24 3.98
N ALA A 251 5.27 13.36 3.04
CA ALA A 251 4.39 12.88 1.99
C ALA A 251 4.48 11.35 1.83
N VAL A 252 3.41 10.76 1.30
CA VAL A 252 3.42 9.36 0.84
C VAL A 252 3.08 9.31 -0.64
N CYS A 253 3.72 8.40 -1.37
CA CYS A 253 3.44 8.12 -2.77
C CYS A 253 2.72 6.78 -2.88
N THR A 254 1.53 6.78 -3.49
CA THR A 254 0.60 5.63 -3.50
C THR A 254 0.22 5.22 -4.92
N PHE A 255 -0.29 4.00 -5.09
CA PHE A 255 -0.79 3.44 -6.34
C PHE A 255 -2.24 2.96 -6.23
N VAL A 256 -2.76 2.34 -7.29
CA VAL A 256 -4.19 1.99 -7.39
C VAL A 256 -4.67 0.96 -6.36
N ASN A 257 -3.77 0.12 -5.84
CA ASN A 257 -4.10 -0.91 -4.85
C ASN A 257 -3.90 -0.48 -3.40
N ASP A 258 -3.28 0.68 -3.18
CA ASP A 258 -3.11 1.25 -1.86
C ASP A 258 -4.47 1.70 -1.32
N THR A 259 -4.65 1.56 -0.01
CA THR A 259 -5.90 1.90 0.69
C THR A 259 -5.66 3.11 1.56
N ALA A 260 -6.18 4.26 1.16
CA ALA A 260 -6.13 5.49 1.94
C ALA A 260 -7.54 5.86 2.42
N ASP A 261 -8.11 4.96 3.23
CA ASP A 261 -9.40 5.12 3.90
C ASP A 261 -9.31 6.05 5.12
N ALA A 262 -10.43 6.29 5.80
CA ALA A 262 -10.49 7.20 6.95
C ALA A 262 -9.51 6.85 8.09
N ASP A 263 -9.33 5.56 8.39
CA ASP A 263 -8.43 5.08 9.45
C ASP A 263 -6.95 5.25 9.07
N THR A 264 -6.63 4.94 7.81
CA THR A 264 -5.30 5.17 7.24
C THR A 264 -4.98 6.66 7.24
N MET A 265 -5.90 7.50 6.77
CA MET A 265 -5.76 8.97 6.74
C MET A 265 -5.53 9.55 8.14
N GLN A 266 -6.30 9.09 9.12
CA GLN A 266 -6.12 9.49 10.52
C GLN A 266 -4.70 9.16 11.02
N THR A 267 -4.21 7.96 10.70
CA THR A 267 -2.88 7.51 11.12
C THR A 267 -1.80 8.35 10.45
N LEU A 268 -1.90 8.57 9.14
CA LEU A 268 -0.97 9.42 8.39
C LEU A 268 -0.92 10.85 8.94
N SER A 269 -2.08 11.46 9.19
CA SER A 269 -2.18 12.80 9.78
C SER A 269 -1.51 12.89 11.15
N ARG A 270 -1.73 11.89 12.04
CA ARG A 270 -1.06 11.81 13.35
C ARG A 270 0.47 11.72 13.26
N LEU A 271 1.00 11.17 12.17
CA LEU A 271 2.43 11.04 11.93
C LEU A 271 3.06 12.29 11.30
N GLY A 272 2.25 13.31 10.99
CA GLY A 272 2.71 14.54 10.34
C GLY A 272 2.74 14.46 8.80
N VAL A 273 2.22 13.39 8.20
CA VAL A 273 2.07 13.30 6.75
C VAL A 273 0.96 14.26 6.32
N SER A 274 1.28 15.15 5.39
CA SER A 274 0.38 16.21 4.92
C SER A 274 0.08 16.13 3.43
N MET A 275 0.69 15.18 2.70
CA MET A 275 0.42 14.92 1.29
C MET A 275 0.32 13.43 0.95
N ILE A 276 -0.62 13.09 0.06
CA ILE A 276 -0.67 11.85 -0.69
C ILE A 276 -0.47 12.17 -2.18
N ALA A 277 0.60 11.63 -2.77
CA ALA A 277 0.88 11.69 -4.19
C ALA A 277 0.50 10.35 -4.86
N GLN A 278 -0.67 10.31 -5.46
CA GLN A 278 -1.17 9.14 -6.19
C GLN A 278 -0.50 9.07 -7.58
N ARG A 279 0.36 8.08 -7.81
CA ARG A 279 1.06 7.88 -9.10
C ARG A 279 0.20 7.21 -10.17
N ALA A 280 -1.11 7.47 -10.14
CA ALA A 280 -2.10 6.91 -11.05
C ALA A 280 -3.22 7.92 -11.31
N ALA A 281 -4.04 7.65 -12.33
CA ALA A 281 -5.20 8.46 -12.66
C ALA A 281 -6.41 8.16 -11.76
N GLY A 282 -6.60 6.88 -11.39
CA GLY A 282 -7.67 6.44 -10.49
C GLY A 282 -7.32 6.72 -9.02
N PHE A 283 -8.32 7.13 -8.25
CA PHE A 283 -8.20 7.46 -6.82
C PHE A 283 -9.37 6.88 -6.01
N ASP A 284 -9.98 5.79 -6.51
CA ASP A 284 -11.20 5.18 -5.96
C ASP A 284 -11.03 4.69 -4.50
N ARG A 285 -9.80 4.40 -4.08
CA ARG A 285 -9.44 3.95 -2.72
C ARG A 285 -8.94 5.07 -1.80
N ILE A 286 -9.05 6.32 -2.23
CA ILE A 286 -8.67 7.49 -1.44
C ILE A 286 -9.94 8.17 -0.93
N ASP A 287 -10.13 8.18 0.39
CA ASP A 287 -11.24 8.90 1.01
C ASP A 287 -10.99 10.41 0.96
N THR A 288 -11.54 11.06 -0.06
CA THR A 288 -11.40 12.51 -0.28
C THR A 288 -12.09 13.34 0.80
N LYS A 289 -13.09 12.79 1.50
CA LYS A 289 -13.75 13.46 2.63
C LYS A 289 -12.84 13.44 3.85
N ALA A 290 -12.25 12.29 4.16
CA ALA A 290 -11.26 12.16 5.24
C ALA A 290 -10.02 13.02 4.96
N ALA A 291 -9.49 13.00 3.73
CA ALA A 291 -8.35 13.83 3.34
C ALA A 291 -8.62 15.32 3.60
N ARG A 292 -9.82 15.80 3.26
CA ARG A 292 -10.26 17.16 3.54
C ARG A 292 -10.36 17.43 5.04
N ALA A 293 -11.00 16.53 5.80
CA ALA A 293 -11.18 16.68 7.25
C ALA A 293 -9.85 16.78 8.01
N TYR A 294 -8.84 16.01 7.59
CA TYR A 294 -7.48 16.06 8.14
C TYR A 294 -6.58 17.11 7.48
N GLY A 295 -7.10 17.88 6.53
CA GLY A 295 -6.37 18.95 5.87
C GLY A 295 -5.19 18.47 5.01
N MET A 296 -5.23 17.22 4.54
CA MET A 296 -4.21 16.61 3.70
C MET A 296 -4.37 17.04 2.24
N THR A 297 -3.24 17.22 1.55
CA THR A 297 -3.22 17.44 0.09
C THR A 297 -3.25 16.10 -0.62
N VAL A 298 -4.13 15.92 -1.60
CA VAL A 298 -4.19 14.70 -2.42
C VAL A 298 -4.02 15.08 -3.88
N ALA A 299 -2.89 14.69 -4.46
CA ALA A 299 -2.56 14.93 -5.85
C ALA A 299 -2.52 13.62 -6.65
N ARG A 300 -2.90 13.65 -7.92
CA ARG A 300 -2.85 12.48 -8.81
C ARG A 300 -2.11 12.75 -10.13
N VAL A 301 -1.94 11.71 -10.94
CA VAL A 301 -1.50 11.84 -12.34
C VAL A 301 -2.74 11.76 -13.24
N PRO A 302 -3.33 12.88 -13.67
CA PRO A 302 -4.65 12.87 -14.31
C PRO A 302 -4.67 12.18 -15.68
N ALA A 303 -3.57 12.24 -16.42
CA ALA A 303 -3.37 11.55 -17.69
C ALA A 303 -1.87 11.34 -17.92
N TYR A 304 -1.48 10.13 -18.30
CA TYR A 304 -0.10 9.78 -18.63
C TYR A 304 0.07 9.39 -20.10
N SER A 305 -0.74 8.46 -20.62
CA SER A 305 -0.76 8.12 -22.04
C SER A 305 -2.11 7.50 -22.41
N PRO A 306 -3.03 8.27 -23.03
CA PRO A 306 -4.27 7.70 -23.54
C PRO A 306 -4.04 6.81 -24.77
N TYR A 307 -2.91 6.99 -25.48
CA TYR A 307 -2.47 6.15 -26.59
C TYR A 307 -2.16 4.73 -26.12
N ALA A 308 -1.38 4.58 -25.04
CA ALA A 308 -1.02 3.28 -24.48
C ALA A 308 -2.26 2.40 -24.23
N VAL A 309 -3.30 2.98 -23.62
CA VAL A 309 -4.53 2.25 -23.30
C VAL A 309 -5.34 1.87 -24.55
N ALA A 310 -5.43 2.78 -25.53
CA ALA A 310 -6.12 2.52 -26.79
C ALA A 310 -5.40 1.43 -27.61
N GLU A 311 -4.07 1.52 -27.72
CA GLU A 311 -3.21 0.55 -28.42
C GLU A 311 -3.27 -0.82 -27.77
N HIS A 312 -3.24 -0.90 -26.43
CA HIS A 312 -3.41 -2.16 -25.71
C HIS A 312 -4.78 -2.80 -25.95
N GLY A 313 -5.85 -1.99 -26.02
CA GLY A 313 -7.17 -2.47 -26.40
C GLY A 313 -7.19 -3.11 -27.81
N ILE A 314 -6.49 -2.50 -28.77
CA ILE A 314 -6.32 -3.08 -30.12
C ILE A 314 -5.47 -4.35 -30.07
N ALA A 315 -4.41 -4.40 -29.25
CA ALA A 315 -3.59 -5.59 -29.07
C ALA A 315 -4.41 -6.77 -28.52
N LEU A 316 -5.27 -6.52 -27.51
CA LEU A 316 -6.21 -7.50 -26.98
C LEU A 316 -7.23 -7.96 -28.04
N LEU A 317 -7.80 -7.03 -28.81
CA LEU A 317 -8.67 -7.36 -29.93
C LEU A 317 -7.97 -8.31 -30.91
N MET A 318 -6.74 -8.00 -31.31
CA MET A 318 -5.99 -8.84 -32.24
C MET A 318 -5.64 -10.21 -31.63
N ALA A 319 -5.31 -10.24 -30.34
CA ALA A 319 -5.03 -11.49 -29.63
C ALA A 319 -6.25 -12.41 -29.56
N VAL A 320 -7.43 -11.86 -29.26
CA VAL A 320 -8.70 -12.62 -29.24
C VAL A 320 -9.11 -13.03 -30.65
N ASN A 321 -9.12 -12.08 -31.59
CA ASN A 321 -9.58 -12.32 -32.96
C ASN A 321 -8.69 -13.33 -33.70
N ARG A 322 -7.36 -13.16 -33.65
CA ARG A 322 -6.39 -13.97 -34.40
C ARG A 322 -5.75 -15.09 -33.56
N LYS A 323 -6.14 -15.23 -32.29
CA LYS A 323 -5.68 -16.27 -31.36
C LYS A 323 -4.15 -16.35 -31.29
N THR A 324 -3.48 -15.20 -31.37
CA THR A 324 -2.02 -15.13 -31.54
C THR A 324 -1.26 -15.75 -30.36
N SER A 325 -1.74 -15.52 -29.12
CA SER A 325 -1.17 -16.14 -27.92
C SER A 325 -1.26 -17.67 -27.96
N LYS A 326 -2.44 -18.21 -28.26
CA LYS A 326 -2.67 -19.65 -28.43
C LYS A 326 -1.81 -20.23 -29.56
N ALA A 327 -1.78 -19.58 -30.72
CA ALA A 327 -1.01 -20.03 -31.87
C ALA A 327 0.50 -20.07 -31.58
N SER A 328 1.05 -19.02 -30.94
CA SER A 328 2.46 -18.94 -30.57
C SER A 328 2.86 -20.08 -29.62
N ASN A 329 2.04 -20.36 -28.61
CA ASN A 329 2.30 -21.45 -27.67
C ASN A 329 2.29 -22.83 -28.34
N ARG A 330 1.39 -23.07 -29.29
CA ARG A 330 1.33 -24.34 -30.05
C ARG A 330 2.58 -24.56 -30.90
N VAL A 331 3.06 -23.52 -31.58
CA VAL A 331 4.27 -23.59 -32.41
C VAL A 331 5.50 -23.97 -31.57
N LYS A 332 5.61 -23.43 -30.35
CA LYS A 332 6.70 -23.80 -29.41
C LYS A 332 6.67 -25.27 -28.99
N MET A 333 5.51 -25.92 -29.08
CA MET A 333 5.32 -27.35 -28.83
C MET A 333 5.38 -28.18 -30.13
N ALA A 334 5.94 -27.63 -31.21
CA ALA A 334 5.99 -28.25 -32.54
C ALA A 334 4.60 -28.62 -33.12
N ASN A 335 3.54 -27.94 -32.67
CA ASN A 335 2.20 -28.12 -33.20
C ASN A 335 1.85 -26.97 -34.17
N PHE A 336 1.83 -27.30 -35.47
CA PHE A 336 1.62 -26.35 -36.57
C PHE A 336 0.22 -26.42 -37.19
N THR A 337 -0.73 -27.16 -36.59
CA THR A 337 -2.06 -27.36 -37.17
C THR A 337 -2.90 -26.08 -37.10
N LEU A 338 -3.53 -25.71 -38.22
CA LEU A 338 -4.46 -24.58 -38.27
C LEU A 338 -5.88 -24.93 -37.81
N ASP A 339 -6.29 -26.19 -37.99
CA ASP A 339 -7.62 -26.70 -37.62
C ASP A 339 -7.72 -26.97 -36.10
N ALA A 340 -7.58 -25.90 -35.34
CA ALA A 340 -7.60 -25.90 -33.87
C ALA A 340 -8.37 -24.68 -33.31
N GLY A 341 -9.31 -24.16 -34.10
CA GLY A 341 -10.07 -22.95 -33.80
C GLY A 341 -9.22 -21.67 -33.87
N LEU A 342 -8.19 -21.64 -34.74
CA LEU A 342 -7.32 -20.47 -34.92
C LEU A 342 -7.84 -19.48 -35.97
N MET A 343 -8.93 -19.83 -36.68
CA MET A 343 -9.55 -18.95 -37.66
C MET A 343 -10.03 -17.65 -36.99
N GLY A 344 -9.65 -16.53 -37.58
CA GLY A 344 -10.10 -15.20 -37.19
C GLY A 344 -11.01 -14.58 -38.24
N MET A 345 -11.30 -13.30 -38.07
CA MET A 345 -11.99 -12.48 -39.07
C MET A 345 -11.18 -11.24 -39.43
N ASP A 346 -11.38 -10.74 -40.64
CA ASP A 346 -10.89 -9.42 -41.00
C ASP A 346 -11.72 -8.35 -40.29
N ILE A 347 -11.05 -7.32 -39.76
CA ILE A 347 -11.70 -6.16 -39.15
C ILE A 347 -12.23 -5.21 -40.22
N HIS A 348 -11.59 -5.19 -41.39
CA HIS A 348 -12.00 -4.40 -42.54
C HIS A 348 -13.46 -4.70 -42.93
N GLY A 349 -14.27 -3.66 -43.05
CA GLY A 349 -15.70 -3.77 -43.37
C GLY A 349 -16.60 -4.27 -42.24
N LYS A 350 -16.06 -4.65 -41.07
CA LYS A 350 -16.85 -4.99 -39.88
C LYS A 350 -17.35 -3.76 -39.16
N THR A 351 -18.39 -3.95 -38.35
CA THR A 351 -18.93 -2.88 -37.50
C THR A 351 -18.27 -2.95 -36.14
N VAL A 352 -17.62 -1.86 -35.75
CA VAL A 352 -16.97 -1.72 -34.44
C VAL A 352 -17.73 -0.67 -33.64
N GLY A 353 -18.30 -1.11 -32.51
CA GLY A 353 -18.96 -0.26 -31.53
C GLY A 353 -17.99 0.24 -30.48
N VAL A 354 -18.03 1.54 -30.19
CA VAL A 354 -17.28 2.14 -29.09
C VAL A 354 -18.24 2.81 -28.11
N MET A 355 -18.30 2.26 -26.90
CA MET A 355 -19.03 2.85 -25.78
C MET A 355 -18.10 3.81 -25.04
N GLY A 356 -18.33 5.11 -25.13
CA GLY A 356 -17.48 6.15 -24.55
C GLY A 356 -16.45 6.71 -25.53
N THR A 357 -16.55 8.00 -25.79
CA THR A 357 -15.73 8.79 -26.74
C THR A 357 -14.97 9.91 -26.03
N GLY A 358 -14.54 9.63 -24.78
CA GLY A 358 -13.55 10.45 -24.07
C GLY A 358 -12.17 10.39 -24.73
N LYS A 359 -11.13 10.91 -24.06
CA LYS A 359 -9.76 11.03 -24.62
C LYS A 359 -9.23 9.72 -25.23
N ILE A 360 -9.37 8.60 -24.52
CA ILE A 360 -8.92 7.27 -24.98
C ILE A 360 -9.82 6.78 -26.12
N GLY A 361 -11.14 6.91 -25.98
CA GLY A 361 -12.12 6.49 -26.98
C GLY A 361 -11.92 7.19 -28.33
N GLN A 362 -11.57 8.48 -28.36
CA GLN A 362 -11.31 9.22 -29.60
C GLN A 362 -10.07 8.69 -30.34
N ILE A 363 -9.00 8.39 -29.61
CA ILE A 363 -7.78 7.79 -30.18
C ILE A 363 -8.11 6.41 -30.75
N LEU A 364 -8.83 5.59 -29.98
CA LEU A 364 -9.27 4.27 -30.41
C LEU A 364 -10.12 4.35 -31.69
N CYS A 365 -11.08 5.27 -31.75
CA CYS A 365 -11.92 5.52 -32.92
C CYS A 365 -11.08 5.78 -34.18
N ASN A 366 -10.04 6.61 -34.07
CA ASN A 366 -9.14 6.89 -35.19
C ASN A 366 -8.36 5.64 -35.64
N ILE A 367 -7.89 4.82 -34.69
CA ILE A 367 -7.20 3.56 -35.01
C ILE A 367 -8.15 2.58 -35.71
N ILE A 368 -9.38 2.45 -35.22
CA ILE A 368 -10.43 1.61 -35.81
C ILE A 368 -10.74 2.01 -37.25
N LEU A 369 -10.86 3.32 -37.52
CA LEU A 369 -11.07 3.84 -38.86
C LEU A 369 -9.90 3.50 -39.80
N GLY A 370 -8.67 3.48 -39.27
CA GLY A 370 -7.48 3.02 -40.00
C GLY A 370 -7.53 1.56 -40.46
N PHE A 371 -8.33 0.70 -39.82
CA PHE A 371 -8.59 -0.67 -40.29
C PHE A 371 -9.64 -0.75 -41.41
N GLY A 372 -10.28 0.36 -41.78
CA GLY A 372 -11.40 0.37 -42.74
C GLY A 372 -12.68 -0.26 -42.19
N ALA A 373 -12.87 -0.21 -40.86
CA ALA A 373 -14.09 -0.66 -40.21
C ALA A 373 -15.20 0.42 -40.27
N LYS A 374 -16.46 -0.01 -40.13
CA LYS A 374 -17.59 0.88 -39.87
C LYS A 374 -17.61 1.21 -38.38
N LEU A 375 -17.45 2.48 -38.03
CA LEU A 375 -17.39 2.94 -36.65
C LEU A 375 -18.76 3.47 -36.18
N ILE A 376 -19.31 2.83 -35.15
CA ILE A 376 -20.51 3.32 -34.44
C ILE A 376 -20.18 3.59 -32.98
N CYS A 377 -20.75 4.65 -32.41
CA CYS A 377 -20.38 5.12 -31.09
C CYS A 377 -21.61 5.42 -30.23
N TYR A 378 -21.44 5.32 -28.92
CA TYR A 378 -22.38 5.87 -27.94
C TYR A 378 -21.60 6.68 -26.90
N ASP A 379 -22.06 7.88 -26.63
CA ASP A 379 -21.60 8.72 -25.52
C ASP A 379 -22.74 9.69 -25.14
N VAL A 380 -22.86 10.00 -23.85
CA VAL A 380 -23.76 11.05 -23.37
C VAL A 380 -23.33 12.41 -23.95
N PHE A 381 -22.01 12.63 -24.07
CA PHE A 381 -21.44 13.82 -24.68
C PHE A 381 -20.72 13.44 -25.98
N GLN A 382 -21.39 13.68 -27.11
CA GLN A 382 -20.87 13.29 -28.41
C GLN A 382 -19.68 14.17 -28.83
N SER A 383 -18.58 13.55 -29.20
CA SER A 383 -17.41 14.22 -29.77
C SER A 383 -17.59 14.55 -31.24
N GLU A 384 -17.55 15.84 -31.59
CA GLU A 384 -17.54 16.32 -32.97
C GLU A 384 -16.31 15.87 -33.75
N ALA A 385 -15.17 15.65 -33.08
CA ALA A 385 -13.97 15.14 -33.74
C ALA A 385 -14.19 13.72 -34.28
N VAL A 386 -14.88 12.86 -33.51
CA VAL A 386 -15.21 11.50 -33.93
C VAL A 386 -16.21 11.49 -35.09
N LYS A 387 -17.21 12.38 -35.07
CA LYS A 387 -18.16 12.55 -36.18
C LYS A 387 -17.43 12.92 -37.47
N LYS A 388 -16.57 13.94 -37.41
CA LYS A 388 -15.78 14.42 -38.55
C LYS A 388 -14.83 13.36 -39.10
N ALA A 389 -14.29 12.50 -38.22
CA ALA A 389 -13.43 11.38 -38.63
C ALA A 389 -14.21 10.25 -39.32
N GLY A 390 -15.55 10.22 -39.25
CA GLY A 390 -16.40 9.22 -39.89
C GLY A 390 -17.13 8.28 -38.94
N GLY A 391 -17.08 8.52 -37.62
CA GLY A 391 -17.86 7.78 -36.63
C GLY A 391 -19.31 8.22 -36.59
N THR A 392 -20.24 7.26 -36.46
CA THR A 392 -21.68 7.54 -36.35
C THR A 392 -22.16 7.31 -34.92
N TYR A 393 -22.78 8.31 -34.29
CA TYR A 393 -23.40 8.13 -32.97
C TYR A 393 -24.79 7.51 -33.10
N MET A 394 -25.06 6.51 -32.26
CA MET A 394 -26.33 5.78 -32.21
C MET A 394 -26.78 5.62 -30.76
N SER A 395 -28.00 5.13 -30.55
CA SER A 395 -28.43 4.71 -29.21
C SER A 395 -27.61 3.52 -28.71
N GLN A 396 -27.53 3.37 -27.39
CA GLN A 396 -26.83 2.25 -26.77
C GLN A 396 -27.31 0.88 -27.28
N GLY A 397 -28.63 0.70 -27.46
CA GLY A 397 -29.20 -0.55 -27.97
C GLY A 397 -28.79 -0.84 -29.42
N GLU A 398 -28.72 0.17 -30.27
CA GLU A 398 -28.28 0.03 -31.67
C GLU A 398 -26.80 -0.35 -31.74
N VAL A 399 -25.95 0.26 -30.91
CA VAL A 399 -24.53 -0.10 -30.84
C VAL A 399 -24.36 -1.56 -30.46
N PHE A 400 -25.08 -2.03 -29.44
CA PHE A 400 -25.03 -3.43 -29.02
C PHE A 400 -25.52 -4.42 -30.08
N ALA A 401 -26.60 -4.09 -30.78
CA ALA A 401 -27.19 -4.97 -31.78
C ALA A 401 -26.37 -5.07 -33.08
N GLN A 402 -25.61 -4.02 -33.45
CA GLN A 402 -24.93 -3.96 -34.75
C GLN A 402 -23.44 -4.33 -34.70
N SER A 403 -22.79 -4.22 -33.53
CA SER A 403 -21.35 -4.39 -33.35
C SER A 403 -20.89 -5.84 -33.56
N ASP A 404 -19.96 -6.05 -34.50
CA ASP A 404 -19.16 -7.29 -34.58
C ASP A 404 -18.08 -7.31 -33.48
N ILE A 405 -17.58 -6.13 -33.13
CA ILE A 405 -16.61 -5.89 -32.07
C ILE A 405 -17.12 -4.73 -31.21
N LEU A 406 -17.14 -4.88 -29.90
CA LEU A 406 -17.61 -3.88 -28.95
C LEU A 406 -16.51 -3.50 -27.97
N PHE A 407 -16.12 -2.22 -27.94
CA PHE A 407 -15.19 -1.66 -26.96
C PHE A 407 -15.92 -0.90 -25.86
N LEU A 408 -15.51 -1.15 -24.61
CA LEU A 408 -15.94 -0.38 -23.45
C LEU A 408 -14.84 0.61 -23.03
N MET A 409 -15.10 1.90 -23.26
CA MET A 409 -14.23 3.06 -23.00
C MET A 409 -14.91 4.09 -22.08
N MET A 410 -15.67 3.61 -21.10
CA MET A 410 -16.46 4.43 -20.17
C MET A 410 -15.90 4.43 -18.75
N PRO A 411 -16.10 5.49 -17.97
CA PRO A 411 -15.84 5.45 -16.53
C PRO A 411 -16.82 4.50 -15.82
N LEU A 412 -16.41 3.98 -14.67
CA LEU A 412 -17.30 3.23 -13.78
C LEU A 412 -18.06 4.20 -12.88
N LEU A 413 -19.36 4.30 -13.11
CA LEU A 413 -20.32 5.12 -12.38
C LEU A 413 -21.50 4.22 -11.98
N PRO A 414 -22.36 4.63 -11.01
CA PRO A 414 -23.58 3.89 -10.72
C PRO A 414 -24.44 3.60 -11.95
N ALA A 415 -24.48 4.52 -12.92
CA ALA A 415 -25.24 4.37 -14.16
C ALA A 415 -24.57 3.48 -15.23
N THR A 416 -23.26 3.27 -15.16
CA THR A 416 -22.50 2.44 -16.13
C THR A 416 -22.04 1.10 -15.55
N LYS A 417 -22.22 0.89 -14.24
CA LYS A 417 -21.98 -0.38 -13.57
C LYS A 417 -22.81 -1.48 -14.23
N HIS A 418 -22.16 -2.58 -14.56
CA HIS A 418 -22.78 -3.74 -15.22
C HIS A 418 -23.53 -3.35 -16.50
N THR A 419 -22.95 -2.45 -17.30
CA THR A 419 -23.42 -2.13 -18.66
C THR A 419 -23.63 -3.41 -19.48
N ILE A 420 -22.71 -4.37 -19.36
CA ILE A 420 -22.91 -5.73 -19.85
C ILE A 420 -23.37 -6.58 -18.66
N ASN A 421 -24.63 -6.99 -18.69
CA ASN A 421 -25.26 -7.86 -17.70
C ASN A 421 -26.17 -8.88 -18.39
N GLU A 422 -26.79 -9.76 -17.61
CA GLU A 422 -27.62 -10.86 -18.13
C GLU A 422 -28.76 -10.39 -19.04
N SER A 423 -29.43 -9.28 -18.69
CA SER A 423 -30.52 -8.70 -19.50
C SER A 423 -30.06 -8.12 -20.84
N MET A 424 -28.76 -7.86 -20.97
CA MET A 424 -28.16 -7.28 -22.16
C MET A 424 -27.67 -8.33 -23.16
N LEU A 425 -27.40 -9.55 -22.72
CA LEU A 425 -26.92 -10.64 -23.59
C LEU A 425 -27.80 -10.84 -24.84
N PRO A 426 -29.15 -10.90 -24.75
CA PRO A 426 -29.99 -11.09 -25.93
C PRO A 426 -29.98 -9.91 -26.91
N LYS A 427 -29.51 -8.74 -26.48
CA LYS A 427 -29.43 -7.51 -27.30
C LYS A 427 -28.09 -7.37 -28.00
N LEU A 428 -27.08 -8.15 -27.58
CA LEU A 428 -25.80 -8.18 -28.25
C LEU A 428 -25.93 -8.94 -29.58
N LYS A 429 -25.17 -8.50 -30.58
CA LYS A 429 -24.99 -9.28 -31.80
C LYS A 429 -24.38 -10.65 -31.45
N LYS A 430 -25.01 -11.73 -31.94
CA LYS A 430 -24.48 -13.07 -31.75
C LYS A 430 -23.08 -13.20 -32.37
N GLY A 431 -22.13 -13.69 -31.59
CA GLY A 431 -20.73 -13.84 -31.98
C GLY A 431 -19.88 -12.58 -31.79
N VAL A 432 -20.36 -11.56 -31.07
CA VAL A 432 -19.60 -10.32 -30.82
C VAL A 432 -18.29 -10.61 -30.06
N ILE A 433 -17.23 -9.89 -30.41
CA ILE A 433 -16.00 -9.81 -29.62
C ILE A 433 -16.09 -8.60 -28.69
N LEU A 434 -15.92 -8.81 -27.38
CA LEU A 434 -15.99 -7.75 -26.38
C LEU A 434 -14.59 -7.34 -25.90
N ILE A 435 -14.30 -6.05 -25.81
CA ILE A 435 -13.02 -5.55 -25.30
C ILE A 435 -13.24 -4.54 -24.17
N ASN A 436 -12.57 -4.76 -23.03
CA ASN A 436 -12.64 -3.87 -21.88
C ASN A 436 -11.26 -3.59 -21.28
N THR A 437 -10.75 -2.38 -21.50
CA THR A 437 -9.52 -1.86 -20.87
C THR A 437 -9.81 -0.70 -19.91
N SER A 438 -11.09 -0.51 -19.55
CA SER A 438 -11.53 0.62 -18.74
C SER A 438 -11.63 0.23 -17.26
N ARG A 439 -12.71 -0.44 -16.87
CA ARG A 439 -12.98 -0.84 -15.48
C ARG A 439 -13.70 -2.19 -15.45
N GLY A 440 -13.31 -3.07 -14.53
CA GLY A 440 -13.88 -4.41 -14.40
C GLY A 440 -15.39 -4.39 -14.20
N GLY A 441 -15.87 -3.56 -13.27
CA GLY A 441 -17.30 -3.45 -12.92
C GLY A 441 -18.23 -2.91 -14.02
N LEU A 442 -17.76 -2.63 -15.24
CA LEU A 442 -18.62 -2.36 -16.39
C LEU A 442 -19.28 -3.64 -16.93
N ILE A 443 -18.71 -4.80 -16.61
CA ILE A 443 -19.20 -6.12 -17.00
C ILE A 443 -19.53 -6.89 -15.73
N ASP A 444 -20.74 -7.44 -15.65
CA ASP A 444 -21.08 -8.48 -14.68
C ASP A 444 -20.38 -9.78 -15.11
N THR A 445 -19.45 -10.24 -14.29
CA THR A 445 -18.62 -11.42 -14.56
C THR A 445 -19.45 -12.67 -14.84
N LYS A 446 -20.56 -12.87 -14.12
CA LYS A 446 -21.41 -14.06 -14.29
C LYS A 446 -22.19 -14.00 -15.59
N ALA A 447 -22.65 -12.81 -15.97
CA ALA A 447 -23.28 -12.60 -17.27
C ALA A 447 -22.29 -12.81 -18.42
N LEU A 448 -21.03 -12.38 -18.25
CA LEU A 448 -19.98 -12.62 -19.24
C LEU A 448 -19.75 -14.12 -19.47
N LEU A 449 -19.61 -14.91 -18.40
CA LEU A 449 -19.45 -16.36 -18.50
C LEU A 449 -20.64 -17.02 -19.22
N LYS A 450 -21.88 -16.64 -18.86
CA LYS A 450 -23.09 -17.10 -19.57
C LYS A 450 -23.07 -16.72 -21.05
N GLY A 451 -22.62 -15.52 -21.39
CA GLY A 451 -22.50 -15.03 -22.76
C GLY A 451 -21.47 -15.80 -23.58
N LEU A 452 -20.34 -16.16 -22.97
CA LEU A 452 -19.29 -16.99 -23.58
C LEU A 452 -19.78 -18.42 -23.81
N HIS A 453 -20.39 -19.05 -22.80
CA HIS A 453 -20.89 -20.44 -22.88
C HIS A 453 -22.03 -20.60 -23.89
N SER A 454 -22.88 -19.59 -24.05
CA SER A 454 -23.96 -19.59 -25.05
C SER A 454 -23.50 -19.25 -26.46
N GLY A 455 -22.25 -18.78 -26.63
CA GLY A 455 -21.70 -18.32 -27.90
C GLY A 455 -22.28 -17.00 -28.40
N ILE A 456 -23.03 -16.27 -27.56
CA ILE A 456 -23.43 -14.88 -27.84
C ILE A 456 -22.19 -14.01 -27.93
N ILE A 457 -21.26 -14.19 -26.99
CA ILE A 457 -19.94 -13.56 -27.01
C ILE A 457 -18.95 -14.61 -27.53
N SER A 458 -18.31 -14.35 -28.66
CA SER A 458 -17.36 -15.30 -29.27
C SER A 458 -15.97 -15.26 -28.62
N GLY A 459 -15.66 -14.15 -27.96
CA GLY A 459 -14.43 -13.96 -27.20
C GLY A 459 -14.40 -12.61 -26.52
N VAL A 460 -13.51 -12.49 -25.53
CA VAL A 460 -13.36 -11.27 -24.74
C VAL A 460 -11.90 -10.97 -24.46
N GLY A 461 -11.51 -9.72 -24.66
CA GLY A 461 -10.20 -9.18 -24.32
C GLY A 461 -10.33 -8.20 -23.18
N MET A 462 -9.72 -8.47 -22.03
CA MET A 462 -9.86 -7.65 -20.85
C MET A 462 -8.50 -7.30 -20.28
N ASP A 463 -8.33 -6.05 -19.89
CA ASP A 463 -7.20 -5.63 -19.05
C ASP A 463 -7.61 -5.44 -17.59
N VAL A 464 -8.89 -5.56 -17.30
CA VAL A 464 -9.47 -5.27 -15.99
C VAL A 464 -10.44 -6.37 -15.59
N TYR A 465 -10.60 -6.60 -14.30
CA TYR A 465 -11.52 -7.59 -13.75
C TYR A 465 -12.30 -7.03 -12.56
N GLU A 466 -13.54 -7.46 -12.36
CA GLU A 466 -14.47 -6.89 -11.37
C GLU A 466 -13.89 -6.94 -9.94
N ASN A 467 -13.24 -8.05 -9.59
CA ASN A 467 -12.58 -8.24 -8.30
C ASN A 467 -11.04 -8.22 -8.42
N GLU A 468 -10.49 -7.47 -9.38
CA GLU A 468 -9.05 -7.47 -9.68
C GLU A 468 -8.15 -7.08 -8.49
N GLN A 469 -8.65 -6.28 -7.56
CA GLN A 469 -7.88 -5.70 -6.45
C GLN A 469 -7.21 -6.76 -5.56
N ALA A 470 -7.85 -7.92 -5.39
CA ALA A 470 -7.32 -9.03 -4.59
C ALA A 470 -6.17 -9.76 -5.31
N TYR A 471 -6.11 -9.72 -6.64
CA TYR A 471 -5.30 -10.61 -7.44
C TYR A 471 -4.21 -9.92 -8.26
N PHE A 472 -4.56 -8.82 -8.95
CA PHE A 472 -3.67 -8.19 -9.89
C PHE A 472 -2.44 -7.57 -9.21
N PHE A 473 -1.36 -7.47 -9.98
CA PHE A 473 -0.04 -7.01 -9.54
C PHE A 473 0.62 -7.89 -8.46
N GLN A 474 0.17 -9.13 -8.30
CA GLN A 474 0.76 -10.09 -7.36
C GLN A 474 1.01 -11.43 -8.05
N ASP A 475 2.01 -12.15 -7.57
CA ASP A 475 2.29 -13.51 -8.01
C ASP A 475 1.44 -14.53 -7.21
N TRP A 476 0.51 -15.15 -7.92
CA TRP A 476 -0.36 -16.22 -7.43
C TRP A 476 -0.02 -17.59 -8.05
N SER A 477 1.07 -17.71 -8.81
CA SER A 477 1.43 -18.94 -9.53
C SER A 477 1.61 -20.17 -8.64
N ALA A 478 2.00 -19.96 -7.37
CA ALA A 478 2.16 -20.99 -6.36
C ALA A 478 1.14 -20.89 -5.20
N LYS A 479 0.07 -20.10 -5.37
CA LYS A 479 -0.95 -19.84 -4.34
C LYS A 479 -2.34 -20.22 -4.85
N ASN A 480 -3.27 -20.49 -3.94
CA ASN A 480 -4.64 -20.80 -4.33
C ASN A 480 -5.47 -19.52 -4.56
N ILE A 481 -6.09 -19.39 -5.73
CA ILE A 481 -7.05 -18.32 -6.03
C ILE A 481 -8.42 -18.75 -5.49
N GLN A 482 -9.03 -17.94 -4.62
CA GLN A 482 -10.33 -18.23 -3.99
C GLN A 482 -11.53 -17.60 -4.73
N ASP A 483 -11.33 -17.15 -5.97
CA ASP A 483 -12.36 -16.57 -6.83
C ASP A 483 -12.73 -17.57 -7.95
N PRO A 484 -13.88 -18.27 -7.83
CA PRO A 484 -14.29 -19.25 -8.82
C PRO A 484 -14.64 -18.61 -10.18
N ASP A 485 -15.11 -17.36 -10.18
CA ASP A 485 -15.49 -16.67 -11.41
C ASP A 485 -14.23 -16.28 -12.21
N LEU A 486 -13.18 -15.81 -11.51
CA LEU A 486 -11.87 -15.57 -12.13
C LEU A 486 -11.25 -16.87 -12.67
N LEU A 487 -11.29 -17.96 -11.91
CA LEU A 487 -10.78 -19.26 -12.37
C LEU A 487 -11.52 -19.76 -13.61
N ALA A 488 -12.85 -19.61 -13.65
CA ALA A 488 -13.64 -19.94 -14.82
C ALA A 488 -13.19 -19.12 -16.03
N LEU A 489 -13.07 -17.79 -15.88
CA LEU A 489 -12.58 -16.91 -16.95
C LEU A 489 -11.20 -17.29 -17.47
N LEU A 490 -10.25 -17.63 -16.58
CA LEU A 490 -8.91 -18.04 -16.96
C LEU A 490 -8.88 -19.38 -17.74
N GLY A 491 -9.89 -20.23 -17.52
CA GLY A 491 -10.06 -21.50 -18.23
C GLY A 491 -10.73 -21.38 -19.60
N GLU A 492 -11.38 -20.24 -19.90
CA GLU A 492 -12.13 -20.06 -21.13
C GLU A 492 -11.22 -19.80 -22.35
N PRO A 493 -11.30 -20.62 -23.43
CA PRO A 493 -10.43 -20.47 -24.60
C PRO A 493 -10.59 -19.14 -25.36
N GLY A 494 -11.76 -18.50 -25.22
CA GLY A 494 -12.09 -17.22 -25.86
C GLY A 494 -11.69 -15.99 -25.05
N VAL A 495 -11.11 -16.17 -23.85
CA VAL A 495 -10.72 -15.07 -22.96
C VAL A 495 -9.23 -14.77 -23.12
N VAL A 496 -8.90 -13.48 -23.29
CA VAL A 496 -7.54 -12.96 -23.12
C VAL A 496 -7.60 -11.93 -22.01
N LEU A 497 -6.99 -12.24 -20.87
CA LEU A 497 -6.93 -11.36 -19.70
C LEU A 497 -5.49 -10.90 -19.45
N THR A 498 -5.30 -9.59 -19.32
CA THR A 498 -4.05 -8.97 -18.86
C THR A 498 -4.28 -8.25 -17.53
N ALA A 499 -3.24 -8.15 -16.70
CA ALA A 499 -3.38 -7.74 -15.30
C ALA A 499 -3.26 -6.21 -15.10
N HIS A 500 -4.19 -5.44 -15.69
CA HIS A 500 -4.28 -3.97 -15.59
C HIS A 500 -2.97 -3.28 -16.00
N GLN A 501 -2.45 -3.68 -17.16
CA GLN A 501 -1.17 -3.25 -17.72
C GLN A 501 -1.32 -2.39 -18.97
N ALA A 502 -2.53 -1.98 -19.36
CA ALA A 502 -2.76 -1.14 -20.55
C ALA A 502 -1.99 0.19 -20.49
N PHE A 503 -1.67 0.67 -19.28
CA PHE A 503 -0.85 1.85 -19.10
C PHE A 503 0.65 1.60 -19.23
N PHE A 504 1.11 0.36 -19.22
CA PHE A 504 2.50 0.02 -18.90
C PHE A 504 3.45 0.14 -20.10
N THR A 505 3.63 1.38 -20.57
CA THR A 505 4.61 1.75 -21.62
C THR A 505 5.68 2.68 -21.06
N LYS A 506 6.81 2.81 -21.77
CA LYS A 506 7.90 3.70 -21.37
C LYS A 506 7.42 5.15 -21.25
N GLU A 507 6.63 5.61 -22.21
CA GLU A 507 6.09 6.97 -22.28
C GLU A 507 5.17 7.26 -21.09
N ALA A 508 4.28 6.30 -20.78
CA ALA A 508 3.36 6.42 -19.66
C ALA A 508 4.09 6.41 -18.31
N VAL A 509 5.03 5.48 -18.10
CA VAL A 509 5.81 5.39 -16.85
C VAL A 509 6.65 6.66 -16.64
N ASN A 510 7.28 7.17 -17.71
CA ASN A 510 8.01 8.43 -17.65
C ASN A 510 7.10 9.60 -17.27
N LYS A 511 5.90 9.67 -17.87
CA LYS A 511 4.94 10.74 -17.56
C LYS A 511 4.36 10.63 -16.15
N ILE A 512 4.09 9.41 -15.67
CA ILE A 512 3.70 9.15 -14.27
C ILE A 512 4.77 9.65 -13.32
N THR A 513 6.02 9.30 -13.59
CA THR A 513 7.16 9.69 -12.76
C THR A 513 7.34 11.21 -12.73
N SER A 514 7.41 11.86 -13.91
CA SER A 514 7.59 13.32 -13.98
C SER A 514 6.44 14.05 -13.30
N THR A 515 5.20 13.69 -13.57
CA THR A 515 4.02 14.35 -13.00
C THR A 515 3.94 14.13 -11.48
N THR A 516 4.37 12.96 -10.98
CA THR A 516 4.41 12.71 -9.53
C THR A 516 5.46 13.59 -8.85
N ILE A 517 6.64 13.77 -9.47
CA ILE A 517 7.67 14.67 -8.98
C ILE A 517 7.19 16.14 -9.02
N GLU A 518 6.58 16.57 -10.14
CA GLU A 518 5.97 17.91 -10.29
C GLU A 518 4.89 18.16 -9.20
N ASN A 519 4.10 17.14 -8.84
CA ASN A 519 3.13 17.24 -7.76
C ASN A 519 3.81 17.42 -6.39
N LEU A 520 4.84 16.64 -6.11
CA LEU A 520 5.60 16.73 -4.85
C LEU A 520 6.30 18.08 -4.73
N GLU A 521 6.83 18.60 -5.84
CA GLU A 521 7.42 19.93 -5.93
C GLU A 521 6.38 21.03 -5.68
N ALA A 522 5.26 21.00 -6.40
CA ALA A 522 4.17 21.96 -6.21
C ALA A 522 3.69 22.02 -4.76
N PHE A 523 3.58 20.86 -4.10
CA PHE A 523 3.26 20.78 -2.69
C PHE A 523 4.32 21.48 -1.81
N LYS A 524 5.61 21.23 -2.05
CA LYS A 524 6.70 21.87 -1.28
C LYS A 524 6.76 23.38 -1.50
N MET A 525 6.41 23.85 -2.70
CA MET A 525 6.28 25.27 -3.03
C MET A 525 5.01 25.94 -2.47
N GLY A 526 4.26 25.26 -1.60
CA GLY A 526 3.11 25.84 -0.89
C GLY A 526 1.75 25.65 -1.58
N LYS A 527 1.69 24.96 -2.72
CA LYS A 527 0.39 24.67 -3.39
C LYS A 527 -0.29 23.51 -2.70
N HIS A 528 -1.05 23.81 -1.66
CA HIS A 528 -1.71 22.81 -0.82
C HIS A 528 -3.20 22.66 -1.15
N ARG A 529 -3.76 21.48 -0.83
CA ARG A 529 -5.21 21.18 -0.89
C ARG A 529 -5.83 21.61 -2.24
N LEU A 530 -6.81 22.51 -2.21
CA LEU A 530 -7.58 22.95 -3.38
C LEU A 530 -6.77 23.79 -4.38
N GLU A 531 -5.63 24.33 -3.96
CA GLU A 531 -4.71 25.10 -4.80
C GLU A 531 -3.73 24.21 -5.58
N HIS A 532 -3.63 22.93 -5.20
CA HIS A 532 -2.76 21.99 -5.89
C HIS A 532 -3.31 21.70 -7.30
N PRO A 533 -2.48 21.81 -8.37
CA PRO A 533 -2.95 21.74 -9.76
C PRO A 533 -3.64 20.41 -10.11
N ASN A 534 -3.17 19.32 -9.51
CA ASN A 534 -3.71 17.97 -9.72
C ASN A 534 -4.52 17.46 -8.51
N ASN A 535 -5.17 18.36 -7.77
CA ASN A 535 -5.98 18.02 -6.60
C ASN A 535 -7.13 17.03 -6.93
N CYS A 536 -7.36 16.08 -6.03
CA CYS A 536 -8.43 15.08 -6.13
C CYS A 536 -9.66 15.42 -5.28
N ILE A 537 -9.53 16.32 -4.32
CA ILE A 537 -10.62 16.71 -3.43
C ILE A 537 -11.57 17.62 -4.22
N PRO A 538 -12.87 17.28 -4.38
CA PRO A 538 -13.83 18.17 -5.04
C PRO A 538 -13.79 19.57 -4.40
N LYS A 539 -13.96 20.65 -5.19
CA LYS A 539 -14.22 21.98 -4.63
C LYS A 539 -15.67 21.98 -4.13
N ASP A 540 -15.96 22.64 -3.01
CA ASP A 540 -17.37 22.85 -2.64
C ASP A 540 -18.00 23.76 -3.71
N ASP A 541 -19.18 23.36 -4.20
CA ASP A 541 -20.04 24.20 -5.02
C ASP A 541 -20.68 25.32 -4.18
#